data_AF-A0A945XL46-F1
#
_entry.id   AF-A0A945XL46-F1
#
_cell.length_a   1.000
_cell.length_b   1.000
_cell.length_c   1.000
_cell.angle_alpha   90.00
_cell.angle_beta   90.00
_cell.angle_gamma   90.00
#
_symmetry.space_group_name_H-M   'P 1'
#
loop_
_entity.id
_entity.type
_entity.pdbx_description
1 polymer ?
#
loop_
_entity_poly.entity_id
_entity_poly.type
_entity_poly.pdbx_seq_one_letter_code
_entity_poly.pdbx_strand_id
1 'polypeptide(L)'
;MGILSAKEQKLPYGYKAIIKVFKDEDYCDTDCKGGFYTDMEIHYYADTLCSLGRLLRERESDPSRVRIYEIKKELESEVPRTSYTKEDGSWRSKSAMCESNKRYG
;
A
#
# COMPACT_ATOMS: atom_id res chain seq x y z
N MET A 1 -13.53 -25.21 14.58
CA MET A 1 -12.31 -24.44 14.87
C MET A 1 -11.22 -24.90 13.90
N GLY A 2 -11.01 -24.15 12.83
CA GLY A 2 -9.94 -24.42 11.86
C GLY A 2 -8.86 -23.36 11.99
N ILE A 3 -7.89 -23.60 12.88
CA ILE A 3 -6.71 -22.75 13.02
C ILE A 3 -5.79 -23.12 11.86
N LEU A 4 -5.88 -22.39 10.75
CA LEU A 4 -4.76 -22.35 9.82
C LEU A 4 -3.70 -21.48 10.46
N SER A 5 -2.78 -22.17 11.14
CA SER A 5 -1.47 -21.70 11.57
C SER A 5 -0.85 -20.91 10.41
N ALA A 6 -0.95 -19.59 10.47
CA ALA A 6 -0.19 -18.68 9.64
C ALA A 6 1.26 -18.77 10.11
N LYS A 7 1.93 -19.86 9.72
CA LYS A 7 3.36 -19.86 9.48
C LYS A 7 3.65 -18.57 8.73
N GLU A 8 4.10 -17.55 9.46
CA GLU A 8 5.47 -17.01 9.36
C GLU A 8 6.14 -17.40 8.04
N GLN A 9 5.52 -17.01 6.92
CA GLN A 9 6.28 -16.79 5.71
C GLN A 9 7.23 -15.68 6.12
N LYS A 10 8.49 -16.03 6.37
CA LYS A 10 9.62 -15.08 6.36
C LYS A 10 9.55 -14.37 5.01
N LEU A 11 8.74 -13.33 4.92
CA LEU A 11 8.54 -12.58 3.68
C LEU A 11 9.88 -11.88 3.41
N PRO A 12 10.56 -12.17 2.28
CA PRO A 12 11.87 -11.60 1.94
C PRO A 12 11.79 -10.11 1.55
N TYR A 13 10.63 -9.47 1.71
CA TYR A 13 10.32 -8.17 1.14
C TYR A 13 10.52 -7.06 2.17
N GLY A 14 11.28 -6.02 1.80
CA GLY A 14 11.52 -4.87 2.67
C GLY A 14 10.33 -3.90 2.76
N TYR A 15 9.42 -3.91 1.79
CA TYR A 15 8.33 -2.93 1.70
C TYR A 15 7.00 -3.56 1.26
N LYS A 16 5.90 -3.14 1.89
CA LYS A 16 4.51 -3.47 1.59
C LYS A 16 3.71 -2.20 1.32
N ALA A 17 2.97 -2.12 0.21
CA ALA A 17 1.96 -1.09 0.00
C ALA A 17 0.58 -1.69 0.14
N ILE A 18 -0.28 -1.01 0.91
CA ILE A 18 -1.70 -1.31 1.03
C ILE A 18 -2.45 -0.20 0.32
N ILE A 19 -3.25 -0.58 -0.68
CA ILE A 19 -4.16 0.31 -1.38
C ILE A 19 -5.57 0.01 -0.93
N LYS A 20 -6.25 1.02 -0.41
CA LYS A 20 -7.69 0.91 -0.14
C LYS A 20 -8.47 1.16 -1.43
N VAL A 21 -9.18 0.14 -1.88
CA VAL A 21 -10.06 0.22 -3.04
C VAL A 21 -11.49 0.24 -2.55
N PHE A 22 -12.17 1.33 -2.85
CA PHE A 22 -13.61 1.41 -2.71
C PHE A 22 -14.20 0.78 -3.96
N LYS A 23 -14.80 -0.40 -3.82
CA LYS A 23 -15.60 -0.98 -4.87
C LYS A 23 -17.02 -0.45 -4.66
N ASP A 24 -17.44 0.46 -5.52
CA ASP A 24 -18.87 0.67 -5.77
C ASP A 24 -19.34 -0.59 -6.49
N GLU A 25 -19.71 -1.62 -5.73
CA GLU A 25 -20.49 -2.71 -6.30
C GLU A 25 -21.92 -2.19 -6.45
N ASP A 26 -22.23 -1.83 -7.68
CA ASP A 26 -23.55 -1.76 -8.32
C ASP A 26 -24.78 -1.54 -7.42
N TYR A 27 -25.33 -0.32 -7.55
CA TYR A 27 -26.68 -0.13 -8.08
C TYR A 27 -27.80 -0.95 -7.41
N CYS A 28 -28.33 -0.46 -6.28
CA CYS A 28 -29.73 -0.75 -5.96
C CYS A 28 -30.63 0.21 -6.74
N ASP A 29 -31.15 -0.24 -7.87
CA ASP A 29 -32.31 0.38 -8.49
C ASP A 29 -33.48 0.25 -7.50
N THR A 30 -33.93 1.38 -6.95
CA THR A 30 -35.03 1.51 -5.99
C THR A 30 -34.92 0.72 -4.66
N ASP A 31 -34.73 1.46 -3.56
CA ASP A 31 -35.02 1.05 -2.17
C ASP A 31 -33.98 0.22 -1.36
N CYS A 32 -32.70 0.62 -1.35
CA CYS A 32 -31.72 0.09 -0.37
C CYS A 32 -31.27 1.14 0.65
N LYS A 33 -31.67 0.96 1.91
CA LYS A 33 -31.04 1.60 3.07
C LYS A 33 -29.71 0.90 3.36
N GLY A 34 -28.60 1.61 3.15
CA GLY A 34 -27.26 1.22 3.61
C GLY A 34 -26.46 0.44 2.57
N GLY A 35 -25.66 1.16 1.78
CA GLY A 35 -24.63 0.56 0.94
C GLY A 35 -23.61 -0.19 1.81
N PHE A 36 -23.36 -1.45 1.47
CA PHE A 36 -22.37 -2.27 2.16
C PHE A 36 -20.98 -1.87 1.64
N TYR A 37 -20.30 -0.96 2.35
CA TYR A 37 -18.92 -0.61 2.06
C TYR A 37 -18.03 -1.81 2.40
N THR A 38 -17.58 -2.55 1.38
CA THR A 38 -16.56 -3.58 1.60
C THR A 38 -15.21 -2.90 1.36
N ASP A 39 -14.49 -2.57 2.44
CA ASP A 39 -13.10 -2.10 2.39
C ASP A 39 -12.22 -3.21 1.77
N MET A 40 -12.06 -3.21 0.44
CA MET A 40 -11.12 -4.11 -0.22
C MET A 40 -9.72 -3.51 -0.17
N GLU A 41 -8.76 -4.27 0.32
CA GLU A 41 -7.36 -3.88 0.34
C GLU A 41 -6.56 -4.66 -0.69
N ILE A 42 -5.82 -3.95 -1.54
CA ILE A 42 -4.86 -4.56 -2.45
C ILE A 42 -3.47 -4.39 -1.85
N HIS A 43 -2.77 -5.51 -1.70
CA HIS A 43 -1.45 -5.56 -1.08
C HIS A 43 -0.39 -5.78 -2.16
N TYR A 44 0.60 -4.90 -2.23
CA TYR A 44 1.77 -5.01 -3.10
C TYR A 44 3.05 -5.11 -2.28
N TYR A 45 4.01 -5.89 -2.77
CA TYR A 45 5.27 -6.14 -2.08
C TYR A 45 6.45 -5.85 -2.99
N ALA A 46 7.52 -5.29 -2.44
CA ALA A 46 8.78 -5.12 -3.16
C ALA A 46 9.97 -5.05 -2.19
N ASP A 47 11.16 -5.28 -2.73
CA ASP A 47 12.40 -5.27 -1.95
C ASP A 47 12.86 -3.84 -1.59
N THR A 48 12.43 -2.83 -2.35
CA THR A 48 12.79 -1.42 -2.13
C THR A 48 11.59 -0.48 -2.31
N LEU A 49 11.62 0.65 -1.61
CA LEU A 49 10.60 1.70 -1.72
C LEU A 49 10.42 2.19 -3.17
N CYS A 50 11.52 2.29 -3.94
CA CYS A 50 11.40 2.79 -5.30
C CYS A 50 10.97 1.74 -6.33
N SER A 51 11.26 0.46 -6.10
CA SER A 51 10.63 -0.63 -6.87
C SER A 51 9.11 -0.63 -6.65
N LEU A 52 8.68 -0.48 -5.38
CA LEU A 52 7.27 -0.39 -5.01
C LEU A 52 6.60 0.86 -5.62
N GLY A 53 7.22 2.02 -5.46
CA GLY A 53 6.71 3.28 -6.00
C GLY A 53 6.71 3.35 -7.54
N ARG A 54 7.53 2.54 -8.22
CA ARG A 54 7.43 2.33 -9.67
C ARG A 54 6.20 1.49 -10.01
N LEU A 55 6.04 0.34 -9.35
CA LEU A 55 4.90 -0.57 -9.55
C LEU A 55 3.56 0.16 -9.35
N LEU A 56 3.44 0.94 -8.28
CA LEU A 56 2.24 1.71 -7.95
C LEU A 56 1.92 2.76 -9.03
N ARG A 57 2.95 3.36 -9.64
CA ARG A 57 2.78 4.31 -10.74
C ARG A 57 2.40 3.64 -12.06
N GLU A 58 3.02 2.51 -12.38
CA GLU A 58 2.67 1.70 -13.55
C GLU A 58 1.22 1.19 -13.47
N ARG A 59 0.68 1.05 -12.25
CA ARG A 59 -0.72 0.70 -11.98
C ARG A 59 -1.65 1.89 -11.75
N GLU A 60 -1.16 3.10 -12.02
CA GLU A 60 -1.94 4.35 -11.91
C GLU A 60 -2.61 4.51 -10.53
N SER A 61 -1.97 3.99 -9.48
CA SER A 61 -2.50 4.03 -8.12
C SER A 61 -2.50 5.46 -7.59
N ASP A 62 -3.64 5.88 -7.02
CA ASP A 62 -3.77 7.16 -6.34
C ASP A 62 -2.93 7.18 -5.05
N PRO A 63 -1.89 8.03 -4.94
CA PRO A 63 -1.08 8.13 -3.73
C PRO A 63 -1.90 8.49 -2.48
N SER A 64 -3.07 9.15 -2.62
CA SER A 64 -3.96 9.46 -1.49
C SER A 64 -4.47 8.19 -0.79
N ARG A 65 -4.72 7.13 -1.57
CA ARG A 65 -5.30 5.84 -1.15
C ARG A 65 -4.26 4.79 -0.77
N VAL A 66 -2.97 5.12 -0.88
CA VAL A 66 -1.86 4.18 -0.65
C VAL A 66 -1.18 4.47 0.69
N ARG A 67 -1.02 3.43 1.49
CA ARG A 67 -0.14 3.42 2.66
C ARG A 67 1.01 2.46 2.43
N ILE A 68 2.23 2.90 2.69
CA ILE A 68 3.43 2.07 2.52
C ILE A 68 3.99 1.75 3.90
N TYR A 69 4.32 0.49 4.12
CA TYR A 69 4.92 -0.06 5.33
C TYR A 69 6.29 -0.64 4.98
N GLU A 70 7.28 -0.38 5.83
CA GLU A 70 8.57 -1.07 5.81
C GLU A 70 8.47 -2.29 6.74
N ILE A 71 8.89 -3.46 6.26
CA ILE A 71 8.87 -4.71 7.00
C ILE A 71 10.31 -5.08 7.38
N LYS A 72 10.65 -5.00 8.66
CA LYS A 72 11.97 -5.35 9.21
C LYS A 72 11.83 -6.33 10.36
N LYS A 73 12.34 -7.56 10.18
CA LYS A 73 12.35 -8.60 11.23
C LYS A 73 11.01 -8.70 11.97
N GLU A 74 9.91 -8.83 11.21
CA GLU A 74 8.54 -8.98 11.73
C GLU A 74 7.91 -7.71 12.31
N LEU A 75 8.61 -6.57 12.31
CA LEU A 75 8.05 -5.25 12.60
C LEU A 75 7.59 -4.57 11.31
N GLU A 76 6.34 -4.13 11.29
CA GLU A 76 5.81 -3.25 10.26
C GLU A 76 5.84 -1.81 10.78
N SER A 77 6.57 -0.93 10.10
CA SER A 77 6.58 0.50 10.37
C SER A 77 5.99 1.25 9.18
N GLU A 78 5.02 2.13 9.43
CA GLU A 78 4.50 2.98 8.35
C GLU A 78 5.60 3.92 7.86
N VAL A 79 5.85 3.91 6.55
CA VAL A 79 6.75 4.84 5.90
C VAL A 79 6.04 6.20 5.85
N PRO A 80 6.67 7.30 6.30
CA PRO A 80 6.06 8.62 6.23
C PRO A 80 5.63 8.96 4.80
N ARG A 81 4.42 9.49 4.63
CA ARG A 81 3.92 9.90 3.31
C ARG A 81 4.88 10.85 2.59
N THR A 82 5.53 11.74 3.34
CA THR A 82 6.53 12.68 2.84
C THR A 82 7.74 12.01 2.18
N SER A 83 8.00 10.72 2.43
CA SER A 83 9.06 9.93 1.79
C SER A 83 8.70 9.44 0.39
N TYR A 84 7.41 9.39 0.03
CA TYR A 84 6.96 8.89 -1.27
C TYR A 84 5.98 9.82 -2.01
N THR A 85 5.41 10.83 -1.34
CA THR A 85 4.62 11.91 -1.97
C THR A 85 5.32 13.27 -1.84
N LYS A 86 5.06 14.15 -2.80
CA LYS A 86 5.41 15.57 -2.73
C LYS A 86 4.35 16.32 -1.90
N GLU A 87 4.58 17.61 -1.67
CA GLU A 87 3.65 18.50 -0.96
C GLU A 87 2.31 18.68 -1.70
N ASP A 88 2.32 18.58 -3.03
CA ASP A 88 1.12 18.60 -3.87
C ASP A 88 0.31 17.28 -3.83
N GLY A 89 0.75 16.29 -3.06
CA GLY A 89 0.12 14.97 -2.95
C GLY A 89 0.48 13.99 -4.08
N SER A 90 1.21 14.42 -5.12
CA SER A 90 1.66 13.56 -6.21
C SER A 90 2.82 12.65 -5.80
N TRP A 91 3.05 11.58 -6.56
CA TRP A 91 4.20 10.71 -6.36
C TRP A 91 5.53 11.48 -6.51
N ARG A 92 6.47 11.26 -5.58
CA ARG A 92 7.87 11.71 -5.74
C ARG A 92 8.51 11.08 -6.97
N SER A 93 9.61 11.62 -7.50
CA SER A 93 10.35 10.96 -8.60
C SER A 93 10.91 9.59 -8.15
N LYS A 94 11.18 8.69 -9.10
CA LYS A 94 11.81 7.38 -8.80
C LYS A 94 13.13 7.56 -8.03
N SER A 95 13.97 8.50 -8.46
CA SER A 95 15.26 8.81 -7.82
C SER A 95 15.06 9.26 -6.37
N ALA A 96 14.13 10.18 -6.11
CA ALA A 96 13.86 10.67 -4.76
C ALA A 96 13.33 9.56 -3.82
N MET A 97 12.52 8.64 -4.34
CA MET A 97 12.08 7.47 -3.56
C MET A 97 13.23 6.50 -3.29
N CYS A 98 14.13 6.28 -4.24
CA CYS A 98 15.30 5.41 -4.02
C CYS A 98 16.27 6.03 -2.99
N GLU A 99 16.41 7.36 -2.98
CA GLU A 99 17.24 8.08 -2.01
C GLU A 99 16.62 8.14 -0.62
N SER A 100 15.28 8.18 -0.52
CA SER A 100 14.58 8.15 0.77
C SER A 100 14.85 6.86 1.55
N ASN A 101 15.21 5.78 0.83
CA ASN A 101 15.66 4.50 1.41
C ASN A 101 17.03 4.63 2.15
N LYS A 102 17.84 5.63 1.82
CA LYS A 102 19.14 5.88 2.48
C LYS A 102 19.01 6.56 3.84
N ARG A 103 17.84 7.10 4.20
CA ARG A 103 17.63 7.84 5.46
C ARG A 103 17.38 6.93 6.67
N TYR A 104 17.21 5.63 6.44
CA TYR A 104 17.08 4.58 7.47
C TYR A 104 18.26 3.58 7.46
N GLY A 105 19.35 3.95 6.78
CA GLY A 105 20.61 3.21 6.76
C GLY A 105 21.63 3.85 7.70
#